data_AF-A0A060BQF0-F1
#
_entry.id   AF-A0A060BQF0-F1
#
_cell.length_a   1.000
_cell.length_b   1.000
_cell.length_c   1.000
_cell.angle_alpha   90.00
_cell.angle_beta   90.00
_cell.angle_gamma   90.00
#
_symmetry.space_group_name_H-M   'P 1'
#
loop_
_entity.id
_entity.type
_entity.pdbx_description
1 polymer ?
#
loop_
_entity_poly.entity_id
_entity_poly.type
_entity_poly.pdbx_seq_one_letter_code
_entity_poly.pdbx_strand_id
1 'polypeptide(L)'
;MARKARTSSEFRDALLKHLTYTMGKDPEHAQFFDWRMALSHAIRDRIVDTWVASTRKTYDQDGKRVYYLSMEFLIGRLLEDGIVNLEMYDE
;
A
#
# COMPACT_ATOMS: atom_id res chain seq x y z
N MET A 1 -19.37 -1.10 -8.68
CA MET A 1 -18.52 0.03 -9.13
C MET A 1 -17.18 -0.55 -9.51
N ALA A 2 -16.84 -0.52 -10.80
CA ALA A 2 -15.67 -1.19 -11.36
C ALA A 2 -14.37 -0.65 -10.76
N ARG A 3 -13.59 -1.51 -10.09
CA ARG A 3 -12.24 -1.22 -9.63
C ARG A 3 -11.39 -1.10 -10.90
N LYS A 4 -11.21 0.14 -11.38
CA LYS A 4 -10.43 0.46 -12.58
C LYS A 4 -9.06 -0.21 -12.44
N ALA A 5 -8.75 -1.18 -13.30
CA ALA A 5 -7.42 -1.75 -13.41
C ALA A 5 -6.45 -0.58 -13.65
N ARG A 6 -5.67 -0.23 -12.62
CA ARG A 6 -4.70 0.86 -12.68
C ARG A 6 -3.47 0.29 -13.37
N THR A 7 -3.47 0.37 -14.69
CA THR A 7 -2.44 -0.13 -15.61
C THR A 7 -1.02 -0.04 -15.04
N SER A 8 -0.18 -1.04 -15.30
CA SER A 8 1.23 -1.13 -14.89
C SER A 8 2.03 0.20 -15.07
N SER A 9 1.69 1.03 -16.06
CA SER A 9 2.26 2.38 -16.21
C SER A 9 1.96 3.34 -15.06
N GLU A 10 0.73 3.38 -14.56
CA GLU A 10 0.35 4.23 -13.41
C GLU A 10 1.04 3.78 -12.13
N PHE A 11 1.27 2.47 -11.97
CA PHE A 11 2.03 1.96 -10.84
C PHE A 11 3.51 2.33 -10.93
N ARG A 12 4.11 2.18 -12.12
CA ARG A 12 5.49 2.63 -12.38
C ARG A 12 5.66 4.12 -12.05
N ASP A 13 4.74 4.97 -12.47
CA ASP A 13 4.81 6.41 -12.20
C ASP A 13 4.72 6.70 -10.69
N ALA A 14 3.85 6.00 -9.96
CA ALA A 14 3.77 6.11 -8.51
C ALA A 14 5.06 5.66 -7.81
N LEU A 15 5.66 4.56 -8.27
CA LEU A 15 6.95 4.07 -7.76
C LEU A 15 8.06 5.11 -7.98
N LEU A 16 8.20 5.62 -9.20
CA LEU A 16 9.20 6.63 -9.54
C LEU A 16 8.97 7.93 -8.75
N LYS A 17 7.71 8.33 -8.55
CA LYS A 17 7.36 9.48 -7.71
C LYS A 17 7.89 9.30 -6.28
N HIS A 18 7.71 8.13 -5.66
CA HIS A 18 8.27 7.90 -4.32
C HIS A 18 9.78 7.80 -4.33
N LEU A 19 10.39 7.24 -5.36
CA LEU A 19 11.85 7.21 -5.48
C LEU A 19 12.42 8.64 -5.49
N THR A 20 11.84 9.52 -6.31
CA THR A 20 12.30 10.91 -6.44
C THR A 20 11.95 11.75 -5.22
N TYR A 21 10.69 11.79 -4.80
CA TYR A 21 10.23 12.76 -3.82
C TYR A 21 10.23 12.25 -2.38
N THR A 22 10.18 10.92 -2.17
CA THR A 22 10.25 10.33 -0.81
C THR A 22 11.66 9.87 -0.48
N MET A 23 12.34 9.19 -1.41
CA MET A 23 13.72 8.72 -1.19
C MET A 23 14.78 9.77 -1.57
N GLY A 24 14.42 10.79 -2.35
CA GLY A 24 15.38 11.80 -2.80
C GLY A 24 16.40 11.25 -3.79
N LYS A 25 16.02 10.23 -4.57
CA LYS A 25 16.90 9.51 -5.50
C LYS A 25 16.36 9.52 -6.92
N ASP A 26 17.25 9.67 -7.88
CA ASP A 26 16.98 9.33 -9.26
C ASP A 26 17.19 7.82 -9.50
N PRO A 27 16.59 7.24 -10.56
CA PRO A 27 16.74 5.82 -10.87
C PRO A 27 18.18 5.35 -11.12
N GLU A 28 19.08 6.22 -11.58
CA GLU A 28 20.46 5.85 -11.93
C GLU A 28 21.33 5.64 -10.69
N HIS A 29 21.03 6.36 -9.60
CA HIS A 29 21.79 6.29 -8.34
C HIS A 29 21.04 5.58 -7.19
N ALA A 30 19.84 5.05 -7.46
CA ALA A 30 19.02 4.36 -6.46
C ALA A 30 19.59 2.97 -6.12
N GLN A 31 19.73 2.70 -4.82
CA GLN A 31 20.15 1.39 -4.33
C GLN A 31 18.93 0.49 -4.08
N PHE A 32 19.17 -0.80 -3.85
CA PHE A 32 18.12 -1.78 -3.60
C PHE A 32 17.18 -1.38 -2.44
N PHE A 33 17.74 -0.78 -1.38
CA PHE A 33 16.94 -0.29 -0.26
C PHE A 33 16.00 0.84 -0.70
N ASP A 34 16.45 1.76 -1.56
CA ASP A 34 15.65 2.87 -2.06
C ASP A 34 14.46 2.38 -2.87
N TRP A 35 14.71 1.43 -3.78
CA TRP A 35 13.66 0.77 -4.56
C TRP A 35 12.65 0.04 -3.67
N ARG A 36 13.13 -0.71 -2.67
CA ARG A 36 12.26 -1.44 -1.74
C ARG A 36 11.37 -0.50 -0.93
N MET A 37 11.91 0.64 -0.48
CA MET A 37 11.15 1.63 0.28
C MET A 37 10.16 2.40 -0.61
N ALA A 38 10.59 2.81 -1.81
CA ALA A 38 9.70 3.45 -2.78
C ALA A 38 8.51 2.54 -3.15
N LEU A 39 8.77 1.25 -3.35
CA LEU A 39 7.73 0.24 -3.57
C LEU A 39 6.78 0.12 -2.38
N SER A 40 7.33 0.07 -1.18
CA SER A 40 6.54 -0.01 0.06
C SER A 40 5.60 1.20 0.21
N HIS A 41 6.07 2.40 -0.16
CA HIS A 41 5.24 3.60 -0.15
C HIS A 41 4.15 3.57 -1.24
N ALA A 42 4.48 3.16 -2.46
CA ALA A 42 3.51 3.07 -3.56
C ALA A 42 2.38 2.06 -3.27
N ILE A 43 2.68 0.96 -2.57
CA ILE A 43 1.70 -0.01 -2.10
C ILE A 43 0.89 0.54 -0.92
N ARG A 44 1.55 1.19 0.05
CA ARG A 44 0.89 1.81 1.19
C ARG A 44 -0.17 2.82 0.78
N ASP A 45 0.09 3.66 -0.20
CA ASP A 45 -0.88 4.65 -0.67
C ASP A 45 -2.20 4.01 -1.12
N ARG A 46 -2.13 2.87 -1.82
CA ARG A 46 -3.32 2.10 -2.25
C ARG A 46 -4.06 1.45 -1.08
N ILE A 47 -3.32 0.96 -0.09
CA ILE A 47 -3.91 0.43 1.16
C ILE A 47 -4.63 1.55 1.90
N VAL A 48 -4.02 2.74 1.99
CA VAL A 48 -4.59 3.91 2.69
C VAL A 48 -5.88 4.37 2.03
N ASP A 49 -5.94 4.45 0.69
CA ASP A 49 -7.18 4.78 -0.04
C ASP A 49 -8.34 3.88 0.40
N THR A 50 -8.09 2.56 0.43
CA THR A 50 -9.09 1.54 0.80
C THR A 50 -9.43 1.62 2.28
N TRP A 51 -8.43 1.82 3.14
CA TRP A 51 -8.59 1.90 4.59
C TRP A 51 -9.41 3.12 5.02
N VAL A 52 -9.18 4.29 4.43
CA VAL A 52 -9.96 5.51 4.73
C VAL A 52 -11.42 5.31 4.31
N ALA A 53 -11.66 4.74 3.14
CA ALA A 53 -13.02 4.46 2.66
C ALA A 53 -13.75 3.44 3.55
N SER A 54 -13.09 2.35 3.94
CA SER A 54 -13.69 1.31 4.79
C SER A 54 -13.98 1.82 6.21
N THR A 55 -13.08 2.65 6.75
CA THR A 55 -13.26 3.28 8.06
C THR A 55 -14.48 4.19 8.07
N ARG A 56 -14.61 5.09 7.08
CA ARG A 56 -15.79 5.97 6.95
C ARG A 56 -17.09 5.18 6.88
N LYS A 57 -17.13 4.17 6.01
CA LYS A 57 -18.29 3.27 5.89
C LYS A 57 -18.65 2.59 7.21
N THR A 58 -17.64 2.16 7.97
CA THR A 58 -17.86 1.50 9.28
C THR A 58 -18.49 2.45 10.29
N TYR A 59 -18.07 3.73 10.31
CA TYR A 59 -18.68 4.75 11.15
C TYR A 59 -20.11 5.06 10.72
N ASP A 60 -20.37 5.24 9.42
CA ASP A 60 -21.69 5.58 8.89
C ASP A 60 -22.74 4.48 9.16
N GLN A 61 -22.29 3.23 9.25
CA GLN A 61 -23.16 2.08 9.49
C GLN A 61 -23.46 1.82 10.98
N ASP A 62 -22.77 2.50 11.89
CA ASP A 62 -22.86 2.33 13.36
C ASP A 62 -22.92 0.86 13.83
N GLY A 63 -22.15 0.00 13.15
CA GLY A 63 -22.13 -1.43 13.43
C GLY A 63 -21.43 -1.76 14.76
N LYS A 64 -21.82 -2.87 15.38
CA LYS A 64 -21.13 -3.43 16.55
C LYS A 64 -19.64 -3.64 16.23
N ARG A 65 -18.76 -3.10 17.07
CA ARG A 65 -17.30 -3.20 16.93
C ARG A 65 -16.75 -4.38 17.73
N VAL A 66 -15.80 -5.10 17.14
CA VAL A 66 -15.04 -6.16 17.81
C VAL A 66 -13.65 -5.64 18.09
N TYR A 67 -13.24 -5.68 19.35
CA TYR A 67 -11.91 -5.27 19.80
C TYR A 67 -11.14 -6.53 20.20
N TYR A 68 -10.09 -6.85 19.44
CA TYR A 68 -9.23 -7.99 19.73
C TYR A 68 -8.08 -7.53 20.62
N LEU A 69 -8.04 -8.03 21.87
CA LEU A 69 -6.98 -7.73 22.83
C LEU A 69 -6.06 -8.94 22.95
N SER A 70 -4.79 -8.76 22.60
CA SER A 70 -3.75 -9.77 22.72
C SER A 70 -2.52 -9.16 23.37
N MET A 71 -1.76 -9.99 24.10
CA MET A 71 -0.46 -9.59 24.63
C MET A 71 0.58 -9.42 23.51
N GLU A 72 0.44 -10.16 22.41
CA GLU A 72 1.40 -10.16 21.32
C GLU A 72 0.72 -10.25 19.95
N PHE A 73 1.35 -9.63 18.95
CA PHE A 73 0.99 -9.72 17.54
C PHE A 73 2.26 -9.92 16.70
N LEU A 74 2.44 -11.14 16.16
CA LEU A 74 3.59 -11.48 15.34
C LEU A 74 3.28 -11.26 13.84
N ILE A 75 3.30 -10.01 13.42
CA ILE A 75 2.85 -9.61 12.07
C ILE A 75 3.83 -10.05 10.96
N GLY A 76 5.14 -10.04 11.22
CA GLY A 76 6.14 -10.37 10.20
C GLY A 76 6.31 -9.28 9.13
N ARG A 77 6.62 -9.67 7.89
CA ARG A 77 6.88 -8.76 6.76
C ARG A 77 5.61 -8.59 5.93
N LEU A 78 5.12 -7.36 5.81
CA LEU A 78 3.81 -7.07 5.22
C LEU A 78 3.80 -6.70 3.73
N LEU A 79 4.97 -6.49 3.11
CA LEU A 79 5.00 -5.93 1.75
C LEU A 79 4.36 -6.87 0.72
N GLU A 80 4.76 -8.15 0.75
CA GLU A 80 4.23 -9.18 -0.15
C GLU A 80 2.74 -9.43 0.12
N ASP A 81 2.35 -9.55 1.40
CA ASP A 81 0.95 -9.68 1.79
C ASP A 81 0.10 -8.49 1.29
N GLY A 82 0.65 -7.27 1.35
CA GLY A 82 0.00 -6.08 0.83
C GLY A 82 -0.20 -6.14 -0.70
N ILE A 83 0.81 -6.60 -1.44
CA ILE A 83 0.74 -6.75 -2.91
C ILE A 83 -0.30 -7.81 -3.29
N VAL A 84 -0.28 -8.97 -2.63
CA VAL A 84 -1.20 -10.08 -2.91
C VAL A 84 -2.64 -9.69 -2.56
N ASN A 85 -2.88 -9.11 -1.39
CA ASN A 85 -4.23 -8.71 -0.97
C ASN A 85 -4.80 -7.52 -1.78
N LEU A 86 -3.93 -6.75 -2.43
CA LEU A 86 -4.36 -5.74 -3.41
C LEU A 86 -4.61 -6.31 -4.80
N GLU A 87 -4.31 -7.60 -5.04
CA GLU A 87 -4.41 -8.30 -6.33
C GLU A 87 -3.43 -7.74 -7.38
N MET A 88 -2.21 -7.37 -6.94
CA MET A 88 -1.19 -6.72 -7.79
C MET A 88 0.06 -7.58 -8.02
N TYR A 89 0.00 -8.89 -7.74
CA TYR A 89 1.19 -9.75 -7.83
C TYR A 89 1.69 -9.96 -9.27
N ASP A 90 0.77 -9.94 -10.25
CA ASP A 90 1.05 -10.20 -11.66
C ASP A 90 1.19 -8.91 -12.51
N GLU A 91 1.18 -7.73 -11.88
CA GLU A 91 1.16 -6.40 -12.53
C GLU A 91 2.54 -5.74 -12.66
#